data_AF-A0A9D8YGL2-F1
#
_entry.id   AF-A0A9D8YGL2-F1
#
_cell.length_a   1.000
_cell.length_b   1.000
_cell.length_c   1.000
_cell.angle_alpha   90.00
_cell.angle_beta   90.00
_cell.angle_gamma   90.00
#
_symmetry.space_group_name_H-M   'P 1'
#
loop_
_entity.id
_entity.type
_entity.pdbx_description
1 polymer ?
#
loop_
_entity_poly.entity_id
_entity_poly.type
_entity_poly.pdbx_seq_one_letter_code
_entity_poly.pdbx_strand_id
1 'polypeptide(L)'
;MKHFALPAVSLALATGVAMPAHAQELPPVAVYQAMLEANKGSGWVQFREFGGRQLVYFTPLQTMHCRLSEIRYSVNSEALDQTFPLVDCVPALPFSLPSDAGLDAIAIELASGEAKLVTVQVVWADGAESEVLSFVPCEGVGDQTCALPAP
;
A
#
# COMPACT_ATOMS: atom_id res chain seq x y z
N MET A 1 -16.94 31.95 77.27
CA MET A 1 -15.89 31.29 76.45
C MET A 1 -16.52 30.07 75.81
N LYS A 2 -16.82 30.12 74.50
CA LYS A 2 -17.50 29.03 73.78
C LYS A 2 -16.76 28.86 72.45
N HIS A 3 -15.88 27.86 72.40
CA HIS A 3 -15.08 27.55 71.21
C HIS A 3 -15.97 26.82 70.21
N PHE A 4 -16.26 27.45 69.07
CA PHE A 4 -16.84 26.80 67.90
C PHE A 4 -15.70 26.29 67.02
N ALA A 5 -15.61 24.97 66.85
CA ALA A 5 -14.64 24.32 65.98
C ALA A 5 -15.07 24.49 64.51
N LEU A 6 -14.18 24.97 63.65
CA LEU A 6 -14.34 24.91 62.19
C LEU A 6 -14.10 23.47 61.70
N PRO A 7 -14.89 22.96 60.75
CA PRO A 7 -14.56 21.70 60.09
C PRO A 7 -13.47 21.93 59.05
N ALA A 8 -12.45 21.07 59.06
CA ALA A 8 -11.43 20.99 58.02
C ALA A 8 -12.07 20.44 56.74
N VAL A 9 -12.10 21.25 55.68
CA VAL A 9 -12.49 20.81 54.34
C VAL A 9 -11.28 20.10 53.72
N SER A 10 -11.33 18.77 53.68
CA SER A 10 -10.33 17.96 52.98
C SER A 10 -10.53 18.11 51.47
N LEU A 11 -9.58 18.77 50.82
CA LEU A 11 -9.51 18.87 49.36
C LEU A 11 -9.04 17.51 48.80
N ALA A 12 -9.97 16.71 48.28
CA ALA A 12 -9.65 15.47 47.59
C ALA A 12 -8.98 15.80 46.25
N LEU A 13 -7.69 15.46 46.10
CA LEU A 13 -7.00 15.51 44.81
C LEU A 13 -7.64 14.49 43.87
N ALA A 14 -8.29 14.97 42.81
CA ALA A 14 -8.69 14.13 41.69
C ALA A 14 -7.43 13.69 40.95
N THR A 15 -7.04 12.42 41.13
CA THR A 15 -6.04 11.77 40.27
C THR A 15 -6.62 11.65 38.87
N GLY A 16 -6.20 12.53 37.96
CA GLY A 16 -6.51 12.41 36.54
C GLY A 16 -5.90 11.11 36.00
N VAL A 17 -6.74 10.20 35.55
CA VAL A 17 -6.30 9.03 34.78
C VAL A 17 -5.85 9.56 33.41
N ALA A 18 -4.54 9.58 33.17
CA ALA A 18 -4.01 9.83 31.83
C ALA A 18 -4.45 8.66 30.94
N MET A 19 -5.39 8.89 30.02
CA MET A 19 -5.70 7.89 29.00
C MET A 19 -4.49 7.76 28.07
N PRO A 20 -4.07 6.54 27.71
CA PRO A 20 -2.97 6.37 26.77
C PRO A 20 -3.40 6.97 25.43
N ALA A 21 -2.51 7.73 24.80
CA ALA A 21 -2.67 8.07 23.40
C ALA A 21 -2.69 6.76 22.61
N HIS A 22 -3.83 6.41 22.03
CA HIS A 22 -3.93 5.26 21.15
C HIS A 22 -3.06 5.54 19.92
N ALA A 23 -1.85 4.98 19.89
CA ALA A 23 -1.09 4.88 18.65
C ALA A 23 -1.97 4.10 17.66
N GLN A 24 -2.20 4.68 16.48
CA GLN A 24 -3.00 4.02 15.45
C GLN A 24 -2.23 2.80 14.96
N GLU A 25 -2.72 1.62 15.31
CA GLU A 25 -2.08 0.36 14.96
C GLU A 25 -2.49 -0.06 13.55
N LEU A 26 -1.49 -0.38 12.72
CA LEU A 26 -1.74 -0.94 11.40
C LEU A 26 -2.39 -2.32 11.53
N PRO A 27 -3.33 -2.70 10.63
CA PRO A 27 -3.80 -4.08 10.56
C PRO A 27 -2.64 -5.08 10.48
N PRO A 28 -2.80 -6.31 11.00
CA PRO A 28 -1.76 -7.34 10.92
C PRO A 28 -1.32 -7.60 9.48
N VAL A 29 -0.05 -7.95 9.27
CA VAL A 29 0.50 -8.23 7.93
C VAL A 29 -0.30 -9.30 7.17
N ALA A 30 -0.86 -10.28 7.89
CA ALA A 30 -1.71 -11.32 7.33
C ALA A 30 -2.95 -10.78 6.59
N VAL A 31 -3.48 -9.61 6.98
CA VAL A 31 -4.59 -8.96 6.27
C VAL A 31 -4.14 -8.49 4.88
N TYR A 32 -2.97 -7.85 4.80
CA TYR A 32 -2.40 -7.36 3.54
C TYR A 32 -2.02 -8.53 2.63
N GLN A 33 -1.42 -9.58 3.19
CA GLN A 33 -1.12 -10.82 2.47
C GLN A 33 -2.38 -11.46 1.89
N ALA A 34 -3.47 -11.54 2.66
CA ALA A 34 -4.74 -12.08 2.17
C ALA A 34 -5.37 -11.20 1.07
N MET A 35 -5.24 -9.87 1.16
CA MET A 35 -5.70 -8.96 0.12
C MET A 35 -4.91 -9.14 -1.17
N LEU A 36 -3.59 -9.27 -1.08
CA LEU A 36 -2.76 -9.57 -2.24
C LEU A 36 -3.08 -10.95 -2.82
N GLU A 37 -3.21 -11.98 -1.98
CA GLU A 37 -3.63 -13.33 -2.38
C GLU A 37 -4.90 -13.32 -3.22
N ALA A 38 -5.94 -12.64 -2.73
CA ALA A 38 -7.22 -12.54 -3.41
C ALA A 38 -7.12 -11.84 -4.79
N ASN A 39 -6.08 -11.05 -5.02
CA ASN A 39 -5.86 -10.27 -6.23
C ASN A 39 -4.76 -10.82 -7.15
N LYS A 40 -4.16 -11.99 -6.86
CA LYS A 40 -3.04 -12.54 -7.65
C LYS A 40 -3.35 -12.81 -9.12
N GLY A 41 -4.61 -13.11 -9.45
CA GLY A 41 -5.01 -13.51 -10.81
C GLY A 41 -4.93 -12.41 -11.86
N SER A 42 -4.93 -11.13 -11.51
CA SER A 42 -4.74 -10.00 -12.45
C SER A 42 -4.64 -8.66 -11.75
N GLY A 43 -4.75 -8.63 -10.43
CA GLY A 43 -4.97 -7.41 -9.67
C GLY A 43 -3.72 -6.86 -9.02
N TRP A 44 -2.49 -7.30 -9.34
CA TRP A 44 -1.27 -6.69 -8.79
C TRP A 44 -0.73 -5.60 -9.72
N VAL A 45 -0.72 -5.88 -11.02
CA VAL A 45 -0.34 -4.93 -12.07
C VAL A 45 -1.42 -4.88 -13.13
N GLN A 46 -1.68 -3.69 -13.69
CA GLN A 46 -2.64 -3.50 -14.78
C GLN A 46 -2.01 -2.74 -15.95
N PHE A 47 -2.28 -3.17 -17.18
CA PHE A 47 -1.81 -2.50 -18.39
C PHE A 47 -2.92 -1.66 -19.02
N ARG A 48 -2.56 -0.52 -19.62
CA ARG A 48 -3.49 0.32 -20.39
C ARG A 48 -2.76 1.06 -21.50
N GLU A 49 -3.31 1.04 -22.71
CA GLU A 49 -2.90 1.98 -23.76
C GLU A 49 -3.71 3.27 -23.60
N PHE A 50 -3.05 4.42 -23.51
CA PHE A 50 -3.74 5.70 -23.35
C PHE A 50 -2.89 6.85 -23.89
N GLY A 51 -3.48 7.69 -24.74
CA GLY A 51 -2.79 8.89 -25.25
C GLY A 51 -1.50 8.59 -26.03
N GLY A 52 -1.40 7.43 -26.70
CA GLY A 52 -0.21 7.02 -27.44
C GLY A 52 0.94 6.50 -26.54
N ARG A 53 0.67 6.26 -25.26
CA ARG A 53 1.58 5.66 -24.28
C ARG A 53 0.99 4.38 -23.73
N GLN A 54 1.86 3.53 -23.20
CA GLN A 54 1.44 2.39 -22.40
C GLN A 54 1.69 2.71 -20.93
N LEU A 55 0.65 2.56 -20.12
CA LEU A 55 0.70 2.72 -18.67
C LEU A 55 0.69 1.33 -18.03
N VAL A 56 1.61 1.12 -17.10
CA VAL A 56 1.65 -0.08 -16.25
C VAL A 56 1.41 0.37 -14.82
N TYR A 57 0.22 0.08 -14.30
CA TYR A 57 -0.23 0.49 -12.98
C TYR A 57 0.14 -0.52 -11.91
N PHE A 58 0.66 -0.03 -10.79
CA PHE A 58 0.99 -0.73 -9.55
C PHE A 58 0.02 -0.35 -8.41
N THR A 59 -1.08 0.35 -8.70
CA THR A 59 -2.05 0.87 -7.72
C THR A 59 -2.45 -0.13 -6.64
N PRO A 60 -2.75 -1.41 -6.96
CA PRO A 60 -3.15 -2.37 -5.94
C PRO A 60 -2.01 -2.70 -4.96
N LEU A 61 -0.77 -2.79 -5.45
CA LEU A 61 0.41 -2.95 -4.60
C LEU A 61 0.67 -1.69 -3.79
N GLN A 62 0.51 -0.50 -4.39
CA GLN A 62 0.69 0.76 -3.68
C GLN A 62 -0.35 0.96 -2.58
N THR A 63 -1.54 0.38 -2.72
CA THR A 63 -2.56 0.36 -1.64
C THR A 63 -2.04 -0.38 -0.40
N MET A 64 -1.06 -1.28 -0.54
CA MET A 64 -0.46 -2.06 0.56
C MET A 64 0.80 -1.41 1.17
N HIS A 65 1.23 -0.23 0.68
CA HIS A 65 2.52 0.40 1.00
C HIS A 65 2.88 0.43 2.49
N CYS A 66 1.90 0.61 3.39
CA CYS A 66 2.14 0.63 4.84
C CYS A 66 2.75 -0.65 5.44
N ARG A 67 2.74 -1.77 4.73
CA ARG A 67 3.38 -3.03 5.16
C ARG A 67 4.44 -3.54 4.19
N LEU A 68 4.72 -2.79 3.12
CA LEU A 68 5.76 -3.13 2.16
C LEU A 68 7.03 -2.35 2.47
N SER A 69 8.18 -2.99 2.25
CA SER A 69 9.48 -2.32 2.17
C SER A 69 9.88 -2.06 0.73
N GLU A 70 9.52 -2.94 -0.21
CA GLU A 70 9.85 -2.80 -1.63
C GLU A 70 8.73 -3.39 -2.52
N ILE A 71 8.58 -2.79 -3.70
CA ILE A 71 7.93 -3.40 -4.87
C ILE A 71 9.03 -3.58 -5.92
N ARG A 72 9.50 -4.81 -6.11
CA ARG A 72 10.48 -5.15 -7.14
C ARG A 72 9.77 -5.53 -8.42
N TYR A 73 10.31 -5.09 -9.55
CA TYR A 73 9.75 -5.43 -10.85
C TYR A 73 10.79 -5.48 -11.96
N SER A 74 10.39 -6.03 -13.09
CA SER A 74 11.08 -5.92 -14.37
C SER A 74 10.07 -5.80 -15.50
N VAL A 75 10.46 -5.14 -16.58
CA VAL A 75 9.70 -5.10 -17.84
C VAL A 75 10.40 -6.00 -18.85
N ASN A 76 9.65 -6.91 -19.49
CA ASN A 76 10.15 -7.84 -20.50
C ASN A 76 11.31 -8.74 -20.00
N SER A 77 11.38 -9.00 -18.69
CA SER A 77 12.41 -9.78 -18.01
C SER A 77 11.87 -10.30 -16.68
N GLU A 78 12.46 -11.39 -16.17
CA GLU A 78 12.16 -11.97 -14.86
C GLU A 78 13.22 -11.60 -13.79
N ALA A 79 14.14 -10.69 -14.10
CA ALA A 79 15.31 -10.40 -13.26
C ALA A 79 15.00 -9.65 -11.95
N LEU A 80 13.82 -9.01 -11.84
CA LEU A 80 13.45 -8.12 -10.73
C LEU A 80 14.49 -7.01 -10.49
N ASP A 81 14.94 -6.39 -11.58
CA ASP A 81 16.05 -5.44 -11.64
C ASP A 81 15.67 -3.97 -11.35
N GLN A 82 14.39 -3.70 -11.12
CA GLN A 82 13.88 -2.36 -10.81
C GLN A 82 13.05 -2.37 -9.52
N THR A 83 12.94 -1.19 -8.89
CA THR A 83 12.10 -0.98 -7.70
C THR A 83 11.13 0.15 -7.97
N PHE A 84 9.84 -0.12 -7.76
CA PHE A 84 8.79 0.91 -7.85
C PHE A 84 8.73 1.69 -6.53
N PRO A 85 8.76 3.04 -6.54
CA PRO A 85 8.74 3.83 -5.32
C PRO A 85 7.44 3.62 -4.51
N LEU A 86 7.59 3.41 -3.20
CA LEU A 86 6.46 3.39 -2.25
C LEU A 86 6.11 4.81 -1.82
N VAL A 87 4.81 5.10 -1.72
CA VAL A 87 4.35 6.32 -1.03
C VAL A 87 4.52 6.18 0.48
N ASP A 88 4.59 7.32 1.17
CA ASP A 88 4.68 7.36 2.63
C ASP A 88 3.45 6.74 3.29
N CYS A 89 3.69 5.93 4.32
CA CYS A 89 2.62 5.33 5.10
C CYS A 89 1.96 6.34 6.04
N VAL A 90 0.62 6.44 5.94
CA VAL A 90 -0.22 7.12 6.93
C VAL A 90 -1.00 6.06 7.72
N PRO A 91 -0.60 5.73 8.98
CA PRO A 91 -1.24 4.65 9.74
C PRO A 91 -2.74 4.82 9.98
N ALA A 92 -3.23 6.07 9.95
CA ALA A 92 -4.65 6.39 10.05
C ALA A 92 -5.47 5.97 8.82
N LEU A 93 -4.82 5.90 7.65
CA LEU A 93 -5.42 5.65 6.34
C LEU A 93 -4.55 4.65 5.56
N PRO A 94 -4.31 3.44 6.08
CA PRO A 94 -3.22 2.57 5.63
C PRO A 94 -3.43 1.97 4.22
N PHE A 95 -4.63 2.12 3.68
CA PHE A 95 -5.03 1.69 2.33
C PHE A 95 -5.37 2.87 1.42
N SER A 96 -5.08 4.10 1.83
CA SER A 96 -5.31 5.30 1.00
C SER A 96 -3.98 5.79 0.46
N LEU A 97 -4.00 6.21 -0.79
CA LEU A 97 -2.90 6.98 -1.36
C LEU A 97 -3.03 8.45 -0.93
N PRO A 98 -1.92 9.21 -0.87
CA PRO A 98 -1.97 10.65 -0.71
C PRO A 98 -2.90 11.30 -1.73
N SER A 99 -3.67 12.32 -1.33
CA SER A 99 -4.65 12.96 -2.21
C SER A 99 -4.01 13.74 -3.36
N ASP A 100 -2.74 14.09 -3.21
CA ASP A 100 -1.89 14.77 -4.20
C ASP A 100 -0.98 13.79 -4.95
N ALA A 101 -1.13 12.47 -4.75
CA ALA A 101 -0.37 11.47 -5.48
C ALA A 101 -0.61 11.59 -6.99
N GLY A 102 0.48 11.79 -7.73
CA GLY A 102 0.49 11.84 -9.19
C GLY A 102 0.40 10.47 -9.84
N LEU A 103 0.45 10.44 -11.16
CA LEU A 103 0.48 9.19 -11.94
C LEU A 103 1.72 8.36 -11.63
N ASP A 104 2.86 9.00 -11.40
CA ASP A 104 4.15 8.39 -11.05
C ASP A 104 4.11 7.64 -9.71
N ALA A 105 3.21 8.01 -8.80
CA ALA A 105 3.01 7.29 -7.55
C ALA A 105 2.31 5.94 -7.72
N ILE A 106 1.68 5.69 -8.88
CA ILE A 106 0.89 4.47 -9.14
C ILE A 106 1.20 3.77 -10.45
N ALA A 107 1.99 4.36 -11.35
CA ALA A 107 2.25 3.78 -12.66
C ALA A 107 3.60 4.21 -13.23
N ILE A 108 4.12 3.38 -14.14
CA ILE A 108 5.19 3.77 -15.06
C ILE A 108 4.59 4.05 -16.45
N GLU A 109 5.23 4.95 -17.18
CA GLU A 109 4.87 5.29 -18.56
C GLU A 109 5.90 4.78 -19.55
N LEU A 110 5.47 3.95 -20.50
CA LEU A 110 6.30 3.34 -21.52
C LEU A 110 5.85 3.79 -22.93
N ALA A 111 6.61 3.44 -23.96
CA ALA A 111 6.12 3.57 -25.32
C ALA A 111 4.90 2.64 -25.54
N SER A 112 3.98 3.04 -26.43
CA SER A 112 2.79 2.23 -26.71
C SER A 112 3.17 0.80 -27.10
N GLY A 113 2.57 -0.18 -26.44
CA GLY A 113 2.84 -1.60 -26.63
C GLY A 113 4.24 -2.09 -26.23
N GLU A 114 5.03 -1.35 -25.46
CA GLU A 114 6.41 -1.72 -25.10
C GLU A 114 6.50 -2.92 -24.15
N ALA A 115 5.77 -2.89 -23.03
CA ALA A 115 5.69 -4.00 -22.09
C ALA A 115 4.81 -5.11 -22.66
N LYS A 116 5.43 -6.28 -22.82
CA LYS A 116 4.79 -7.55 -23.16
C LYS A 116 4.71 -8.47 -21.94
N LEU A 117 5.54 -8.21 -20.94
CA LEU A 117 5.62 -8.93 -19.67
C LEU A 117 6.01 -7.93 -18.57
N VAL A 118 5.38 -8.04 -17.42
CA VAL A 118 5.84 -7.40 -16.18
C VAL A 118 5.90 -8.44 -15.08
N THR A 119 7.11 -8.67 -14.56
CA THR A 119 7.35 -9.57 -13.44
C THR A 119 7.50 -8.76 -12.18
N VAL A 120 6.84 -9.16 -11.09
CA VAL A 120 6.80 -8.43 -9.82
C VAL A 120 7.00 -9.34 -8.62
N GLN A 121 7.60 -8.79 -7.57
CA GLN A 121 7.69 -9.37 -6.25
C GLN A 121 7.55 -8.24 -5.23
N VAL A 122 6.83 -8.48 -4.13
CA VAL A 122 6.82 -7.53 -3.01
C VAL A 122 7.66 -8.05 -1.87
N VAL A 123 8.29 -7.13 -1.15
CA VAL A 123 9.00 -7.41 0.09
C VAL A 123 8.24 -6.75 1.23
N TRP A 124 7.92 -7.54 2.25
CA TRP A 124 7.21 -7.08 3.44
C TRP A 124 8.15 -6.26 4.35
N ALA A 125 7.60 -5.48 5.25
CA ALA A 125 8.37 -4.65 6.19
C ALA A 125 9.30 -5.46 7.12
N ASP A 126 9.05 -6.75 7.31
CA ASP A 126 9.90 -7.68 8.06
C ASP A 126 10.98 -8.37 7.19
N GLY A 127 11.05 -8.03 5.90
CA GLY A 127 11.99 -8.59 4.93
C GLY A 127 11.52 -9.91 4.30
N ALA A 128 10.36 -10.45 4.70
CA ALA A 128 9.79 -11.60 4.01
C ALA A 128 9.44 -11.23 2.57
N GLU A 129 9.65 -12.15 1.63
CA GLU A 129 9.34 -11.94 0.22
C GLU A 129 8.05 -12.67 -0.16
N SER A 130 7.28 -12.09 -1.09
CA SER A 130 6.21 -12.82 -1.76
C SER A 130 6.76 -13.81 -2.78
N GLU A 131 5.87 -14.65 -3.32
CA GLU A 131 6.17 -15.29 -4.60
C GLU A 131 6.37 -14.24 -5.70
N VAL A 132 7.02 -14.66 -6.77
CA VAL A 132 7.21 -13.86 -7.98
C VAL A 132 6.05 -14.13 -8.92
N LEU A 133 5.38 -13.08 -9.36
CA LEU A 133 4.26 -13.16 -10.30
C LEU A 133 4.58 -12.41 -11.57
N SER A 134 4.16 -12.95 -12.70
CA SER A 134 4.34 -12.35 -14.01
C SER A 134 2.98 -12.06 -14.65
N PHE A 135 2.87 -10.93 -15.32
CA PHE A 135 1.64 -10.46 -15.96
C PHE A 135 1.89 -10.01 -17.39
N VAL A 136 0.89 -10.22 -18.26
CA VAL A 136 0.90 -9.80 -19.66
C VAL A 136 -0.30 -8.88 -19.97
N PRO A 137 -0.18 -7.95 -20.93
CA PRO A 137 -1.31 -7.14 -21.36
C PRO A 137 -2.37 -8.01 -22.06
N CYS A 138 -3.63 -7.68 -21.84
CA CYS A 138 -4.74 -8.31 -22.55
C CYS A 138 -4.82 -7.85 -24.00
N GLU A 139 -5.09 -8.76 -24.93
CA GLU A 139 -5.26 -8.42 -26.34
C GLU A 139 -6.62 -7.74 -26.58
N GLY A 140 -6.65 -6.67 -27.40
CA GLY A 140 -7.89 -6.07 -27.89
C GLY A 140 -8.72 -5.28 -26.87
N VAL A 141 -8.17 -4.94 -25.70
CA VAL A 141 -8.92 -4.22 -24.63
C VAL A 141 -9.02 -2.71 -24.82
N GLY A 142 -8.35 -2.15 -25.84
CA GLY A 142 -8.34 -0.71 -26.12
C GLY A 142 -7.79 0.10 -24.93
N ASP A 143 -8.47 1.19 -24.59
CA ASP A 143 -8.05 2.11 -23.53
C ASP A 143 -8.45 1.67 -22.12
N GLN A 144 -8.93 0.43 -21.94
CA GLN A 144 -9.27 -0.12 -20.63
C GLN A 144 -8.04 -0.72 -19.94
N THR A 145 -8.08 -0.78 -18.61
CA THR A 145 -7.05 -1.48 -17.82
C THR A 145 -7.28 -2.98 -17.82
N CYS A 146 -6.26 -3.78 -18.13
CA CYS A 146 -6.36 -5.22 -18.05
C CYS A 146 -4.98 -5.88 -17.92
N ALA A 147 -4.91 -7.00 -17.20
CA ALA A 147 -3.78 -7.89 -17.13
C ALA A 147 -4.25 -9.35 -17.06
N LEU A 148 -3.42 -10.25 -17.54
CA LEU A 148 -3.56 -11.70 -17.35
C LEU A 148 -2.29 -12.21 -16.66
N PRO A 149 -2.36 -13.28 -15.84
CA PRO A 149 -1.16 -13.99 -15.41
C PRO A 149 -0.41 -14.46 -16.64
N ALA A 150 0.91 -14.31 -16.63
CA ALA A 150 1.75 -14.98 -17.61
C ALA A 150 1.67 -16.51 -17.39
N PRO A 151 1.63 -17.30 -18.47
CA PRO A 151 1.58 -18.77 -18.41
C PRO A 151 2.88 -19.39 -17.89
#